data_AF-A0A662UMA8-F1
#
_entry.id   AF-A0A662UMA8-F1
#
_cell.length_a   1.000
_cell.length_b   1.000
_cell.length_c   1.000
_cell.angle_alpha   90.00
_cell.angle_beta   90.00
_cell.angle_gamma   90.00
#
_symmetry.space_group_name_H-M   'P 1'
#
loop_
_entity.id
_entity.type
_entity.pdbx_description
1 polymer ?
#
loop_
_entity_poly.entity_id
_entity_poly.type
_entity_poly.pdbx_seq_one_letter_code
_entity_poly.pdbx_strand_id
1 'polypeptide(L)'
;MWDYERGDIVCPKCGTVVERIYVPPITSREEDRELLKSFRRPQPKLSRLSREYLRILHEIKSNKRLSSRAYIDSAKLMDFVKASSNRVKVIRVDLPKPELLKDPKIKAVLKIVAKYPSLHSRTDRAKVAIALIIYSLIKKGRVNVGEVSRSTGLSRMHVRRLIRLVSREASFLKEAEYVLAKPAPLEGP
;
A
#
# COMPACT_ATOMS: atom_id res chain seq x y z
N MET A 1 -22.80 -33.44 -38.90
CA MET A 1 -23.06 -32.85 -40.23
C MET A 1 -23.94 -31.64 -39.99
N TRP A 2 -23.62 -30.50 -40.59
CA TRP A 2 -24.38 -29.27 -40.39
C TRP A 2 -25.41 -29.15 -41.52
N ASP A 3 -26.68 -29.07 -41.16
CA ASP A 3 -27.76 -28.65 -42.05
C ASP A 3 -27.85 -27.12 -42.05
N TYR A 4 -27.35 -26.49 -43.13
CA TYR A 4 -27.34 -25.04 -43.28
C TYR A 4 -28.72 -24.44 -43.55
N GLU A 5 -29.67 -25.23 -44.08
CA GLU A 5 -31.03 -24.74 -44.35
C GLU A 5 -31.85 -24.67 -43.06
N ARG A 6 -31.66 -25.63 -42.16
CA ARG A 6 -32.38 -25.70 -40.88
C ARG A 6 -31.63 -25.07 -39.70
N GLY A 7 -30.34 -24.82 -39.87
CA GLY A 7 -29.47 -24.34 -38.80
C GLY A 7 -29.19 -25.41 -37.74
N ASP A 8 -29.33 -26.69 -38.06
CA ASP A 8 -29.23 -27.78 -37.09
C ASP A 8 -27.87 -28.50 -37.19
N ILE A 9 -27.24 -28.77 -36.05
CA ILE A 9 -26.07 -29.67 -35.95
C ILE A 9 -26.61 -31.08 -35.71
N VAL A 10 -26.50 -31.93 -36.72
CA VAL A 10 -27.02 -33.30 -36.67
C VAL A 10 -25.88 -34.29 -36.47
N CYS A 11 -26.06 -35.23 -35.55
CA CYS A 11 -25.15 -36.36 -35.38
C CYS A 11 -25.20 -37.24 -36.63
N PRO A 12 -24.07 -37.42 -37.34
CA PRO A 12 -24.07 -38.17 -38.60
C PRO A 12 -24.32 -39.67 -38.43
N LYS A 13 -24.23 -40.20 -37.19
CA LYS A 13 -24.38 -41.63 -36.91
C LYS A 13 -25.82 -42.04 -36.56
N CYS A 14 -26.60 -41.16 -35.95
CA CYS A 14 -27.94 -41.48 -35.44
C CYS A 14 -29.02 -40.46 -35.82
N GLY A 15 -28.69 -39.41 -36.56
CA GLY A 15 -29.67 -38.42 -37.02
C GLY A 15 -30.23 -37.51 -35.91
N THR A 16 -29.74 -37.63 -34.67
CA THR A 16 -30.18 -36.78 -33.56
C THR A 16 -29.68 -35.35 -33.76
N VAL A 17 -30.58 -34.38 -33.64
CA VAL A 17 -30.23 -32.96 -33.56
C VAL A 17 -29.57 -32.71 -32.21
N VAL A 18 -28.28 -32.41 -32.25
CA VAL A 18 -27.47 -32.17 -31.04
C VAL A 18 -27.73 -30.75 -30.54
N GLU A 19 -27.78 -29.80 -31.46
CA GLU A 19 -27.91 -28.38 -31.14
C GLU A 19 -28.44 -27.62 -32.36
N ARG A 20 -29.20 -26.55 -32.11
CA ARG A 20 -29.70 -25.62 -33.15
C ARG A 20 -28.89 -24.34 -33.09
N ILE A 21 -28.25 -23.97 -34.20
CA ILE A 21 -27.51 -22.73 -34.37
C ILE A 21 -28.53 -21.63 -34.63
N TYR A 22 -28.74 -20.79 -33.62
CA TYR A 22 -29.54 -19.58 -33.76
C TYR A 22 -28.67 -18.50 -34.41
N VAL A 23 -28.86 -18.28 -35.71
CA VAL A 23 -28.36 -17.07 -36.36
C VAL A 23 -29.39 -15.98 -36.09
N PRO A 24 -29.10 -14.97 -35.24
CA PRO A 24 -30.02 -13.86 -35.08
C PRO A 24 -30.18 -13.18 -36.45
N PRO A 25 -31.42 -12.87 -36.87
CA PRO A 25 -31.61 -12.05 -38.06
C PRO A 25 -30.86 -10.74 -37.86
N ILE A 26 -30.19 -10.25 -38.90
CA ILE A 26 -29.54 -8.93 -38.85
C ILE A 26 -30.67 -7.90 -38.79
N THR A 27 -31.15 -7.60 -37.60
CA THR A 27 -32.22 -6.64 -37.37
C THR A 27 -31.66 -5.29 -36.96
N SER A 28 -32.48 -4.26 -37.14
CA SER A 28 -32.10 -2.88 -36.86
C SER A 28 -31.62 -2.72 -35.42
N ARG A 29 -30.78 -1.71 -35.18
CA ARG A 29 -30.17 -1.35 -33.87
C ARG A 29 -31.13 -1.32 -32.66
N GLU A 30 -32.45 -1.30 -32.87
CA GLU A 30 -33.47 -1.22 -31.84
C GLU A 30 -33.84 -2.59 -31.24
N GLU A 31 -33.95 -3.64 -32.07
CA GLU A 31 -34.25 -5.01 -31.61
C GLU A 31 -33.04 -5.64 -30.89
N ASP A 32 -31.83 -5.36 -31.38
CA ASP A 32 -30.57 -5.69 -30.69
C ASP A 32 -30.53 -5.10 -29.27
N ARG A 33 -31.12 -3.91 -29.08
CA ARG A 33 -31.15 -3.21 -27.80
C ARG A 33 -32.11 -3.88 -26.82
N GLU A 34 -33.20 -4.49 -27.30
CA GLU A 34 -34.15 -5.25 -26.49
C GLU A 34 -33.65 -6.67 -26.16
N LEU A 35 -33.02 -7.34 -27.12
CA LEU A 35 -32.32 -8.61 -26.86
C LEU A 35 -31.16 -8.39 -25.87
N LEU A 36 -30.37 -7.33 -26.00
CA LEU A 36 -29.34 -6.99 -25.01
C LEU A 36 -29.93 -6.68 -23.62
N LYS A 37 -31.18 -6.21 -23.52
CA LYS A 37 -31.86 -6.03 -22.22
C LYS A 37 -32.27 -7.37 -21.62
N SER A 38 -32.74 -8.33 -22.42
CA SER A 38 -33.12 -9.66 -21.94
C SER A 38 -31.91 -10.54 -21.56
N PHE A 39 -30.75 -10.34 -22.21
CA PHE A 39 -29.48 -11.00 -21.85
C PHE A 39 -28.69 -10.33 -20.72
N ARG A 40 -29.15 -9.18 -20.18
CA ARG A 40 -28.54 -8.59 -18.98
C ARG A 40 -28.89 -9.44 -17.76
N ARG A 41 -28.08 -10.48 -17.54
CA ARG A 41 -28.00 -11.17 -16.25
C ARG A 41 -27.92 -10.11 -15.15
N PRO A 42 -28.71 -10.21 -14.07
CA PRO A 42 -28.60 -9.28 -12.96
C PRO A 42 -27.15 -9.32 -12.47
N GLN A 43 -26.41 -8.25 -12.78
CA GLN A 43 -25.02 -8.13 -12.34
C GLN A 43 -25.05 -8.16 -10.82
N PRO A 44 -24.32 -9.08 -10.17
CA PRO A 44 -24.30 -9.14 -8.72
C PRO A 44 -23.88 -7.78 -8.19
N LYS A 45 -24.75 -7.16 -7.38
CA LYS A 45 -24.44 -5.86 -6.79
C LYS A 45 -23.26 -6.04 -5.85
N LEU A 46 -22.12 -5.44 -6.21
CA LEU A 46 -20.94 -5.43 -5.35
C LEU A 46 -21.31 -4.89 -3.97
N SER A 47 -20.87 -5.59 -2.93
CA SER A 47 -21.02 -5.13 -1.55
C SER A 47 -20.35 -3.75 -1.37
N ARG A 48 -20.82 -2.97 -0.39
CA ARG A 48 -20.23 -1.66 -0.06
C ARG A 48 -18.72 -1.79 0.21
N LEU A 49 -18.32 -2.84 0.93
CA LEU A 49 -16.91 -3.14 1.22
C LEU A 49 -16.12 -3.39 -0.06
N SER A 50 -16.62 -4.24 -0.96
CA SER A 50 -15.94 -4.58 -2.22
C SER A 50 -15.79 -3.35 -3.11
N ARG A 51 -16.83 -2.51 -3.20
CA ARG A 51 -16.79 -1.26 -3.97
C ARG A 51 -15.75 -0.30 -3.42
N GLU A 52 -15.72 -0.15 -2.10
CA GLU A 52 -14.79 0.75 -1.41
C GLU A 52 -13.33 0.27 -1.53
N TYR A 53 -13.10 -1.03 -1.35
CA TYR A 53 -11.81 -1.66 -1.56
C TYR A 53 -11.28 -1.39 -2.98
N LEU A 54 -12.10 -1.66 -4.01
CA LEU A 54 -11.72 -1.47 -5.41
C LEU A 54 -11.44 0.00 -5.73
N ARG A 55 -12.21 0.93 -5.15
CA ARG A 55 -11.98 2.37 -5.27
C ARG A 55 -10.61 2.77 -4.75
N ILE A 56 -10.29 2.38 -3.52
CA ILE A 56 -8.99 2.69 -2.90
C ILE A 56 -7.85 1.99 -3.63
N LEU A 57 -8.05 0.75 -4.07
CA LEU A 57 -7.06 0.01 -4.83
C LEU A 57 -6.75 0.70 -6.17
N HIS A 58 -7.78 1.20 -6.85
CA HIS A 58 -7.60 1.98 -8.07
C HIS A 58 -6.82 3.28 -7.80
N GLU A 59 -7.12 4.00 -6.71
CA GLU A 59 -6.36 5.18 -6.29
C GLU A 59 -4.87 4.88 -6.03
N ILE A 60 -4.57 3.76 -5.36
CA ILE A 60 -3.19 3.32 -5.13
C ILE A 60 -2.50 2.98 -6.47
N LYS A 61 -3.16 2.22 -7.35
CA LYS A 61 -2.57 1.76 -8.63
C LYS A 61 -2.35 2.91 -9.61
N SER A 62 -3.30 3.83 -9.70
CA SER A 62 -3.22 5.03 -10.55
C SER A 62 -2.09 5.97 -10.12
N ASN A 63 -1.75 6.00 -8.84
CA ASN A 63 -0.64 6.80 -8.33
C ASN A 63 0.67 6.00 -8.37
N LYS A 64 1.51 6.24 -9.38
CA LYS A 64 2.84 5.59 -9.54
C LYS A 64 3.74 5.65 -8.30
N ARG A 65 3.57 6.64 -7.41
CA ARG A 65 4.37 6.76 -6.17
C ARG A 65 3.87 5.84 -5.05
N LEU A 66 2.59 5.48 -5.08
CA LEU A 66 1.94 4.62 -4.09
C LEU A 66 1.82 3.17 -4.57
N SER A 67 1.71 2.95 -5.89
CA SER A 67 1.42 1.63 -6.47
C SER A 67 2.36 0.51 -6.05
N SER A 68 3.63 0.80 -5.78
CA SER A 68 4.64 -0.18 -5.36
C SER A 68 4.88 -0.27 -3.86
N ARG A 69 4.29 0.62 -3.06
CA ARG A 69 4.69 0.82 -1.64
C ARG A 69 3.54 1.01 -0.67
N ALA A 70 2.33 1.22 -1.19
CA ALA A 70 1.16 1.46 -0.38
C ALA A 70 0.25 0.24 -0.42
N TYR A 71 -0.32 -0.08 0.73
CA TYR A 71 -1.26 -1.18 0.88
C TYR A 71 -2.47 -0.74 1.69
N ILE A 72 -3.53 -1.51 1.54
CA ILE A 72 -4.80 -1.32 2.24
C ILE A 72 -4.72 -2.09 3.54
N ASP A 73 -4.85 -1.39 4.67
CA ASP A 73 -5.00 -2.03 5.97
C ASP A 73 -6.43 -2.60 6.08
N SER A 74 -6.56 -3.92 5.94
CA SER A 74 -7.85 -4.61 5.91
C SER A 74 -8.68 -4.38 7.15
N ALA A 75 -8.06 -4.34 8.34
CA ALA A 75 -8.78 -4.09 9.59
C ALA A 75 -9.34 -2.66 9.61
N LYS A 76 -8.52 -1.69 9.20
CA LYS A 76 -8.94 -0.28 9.11
C LYS A 76 -9.98 -0.03 8.02
N LEU A 77 -9.93 -0.76 6.92
CA LEU A 77 -10.97 -0.71 5.89
C LEU A 77 -12.31 -1.24 6.43
N MET A 78 -12.29 -2.34 7.19
CA MET A 78 -13.50 -2.87 7.81
C MET A 78 -14.08 -1.87 8.82
N ASP A 79 -13.24 -1.26 9.65
CA ASP A 79 -13.65 -0.19 10.57
C ASP A 79 -14.29 0.98 9.80
N PHE A 80 -13.66 1.41 8.70
CA PHE A 80 -14.14 2.51 7.87
C PHE A 80 -15.53 2.23 7.27
N VAL A 81 -15.75 1.02 6.75
CA VAL A 81 -17.01 0.63 6.12
C VAL A 81 -18.12 0.43 7.16
N LYS A 82 -17.80 -0.13 8.35
CA LYS A 82 -18.76 -0.36 9.44
C LYS A 82 -19.16 0.93 10.15
N ALA A 83 -18.18 1.77 10.51
CA ALA A 83 -18.41 2.92 11.38
C ALA A 83 -18.96 4.15 10.64
N SER A 84 -19.01 4.15 9.30
CA SER A 84 -19.33 5.34 8.47
C SER A 84 -18.57 6.61 8.92
N SER A 85 -17.39 6.43 9.52
CA SER A 85 -16.60 7.48 10.15
C SER A 85 -15.45 7.90 9.23
N ASN A 86 -15.40 9.20 8.93
CA ASN A 86 -14.53 9.80 7.91
C ASN A 86 -13.03 9.88 8.28
N ARG A 87 -12.59 9.42 9.46
CA ARG A 87 -11.24 9.71 9.96
C ARG A 87 -10.33 8.49 10.15
N VAL A 88 -10.60 7.38 9.48
CA VAL A 88 -9.70 6.22 9.53
C VAL A 88 -8.75 6.24 8.34
N LYS A 89 -7.43 6.32 8.60
CA LYS A 89 -6.42 6.21 7.55
C LYS A 89 -6.29 4.75 7.10
N VAL A 90 -6.93 4.42 5.99
CA VAL A 90 -6.94 3.06 5.40
C VAL A 90 -5.66 2.74 4.63
N ILE A 91 -5.08 3.74 3.95
CA ILE A 91 -3.87 3.57 3.14
C ILE A 91 -2.62 3.67 4.04
N ARG A 92 -1.85 2.59 4.08
CA ARG A 92 -0.52 2.54 4.72
C ARG A 92 0.57 2.52 3.67
N VAL A 93 1.76 2.99 4.05
CA VAL A 93 2.92 3.07 3.16
C VAL A 93 4.11 2.46 3.86
N ASP A 94 4.72 1.48 3.20
CA ASP A 94 5.84 0.71 3.74
C ASP A 94 7.14 1.53 3.83
N LEU A 95 7.90 1.19 4.86
CA LEU A 95 9.29 1.57 5.00
C LEU A 95 10.09 0.81 3.92
N PRO A 96 10.85 1.48 3.03
CA PRO A 96 11.48 0.80 1.91
C PRO A 96 12.67 -0.07 2.34
N LYS A 97 13.26 0.18 3.52
CA LYS A 97 14.31 -0.64 4.10
C LYS A 97 13.90 -1.09 5.52
N PRO A 98 13.05 -2.13 5.65
CA PRO A 98 12.58 -2.60 6.95
C PRO A 98 13.71 -3.17 7.82
N GLU A 99 14.79 -3.66 7.22
CA GLU A 99 15.98 -4.17 7.91
C GLU A 99 16.60 -3.14 8.87
N LEU A 100 16.45 -1.84 8.58
CA LEU A 100 16.98 -0.77 9.43
C LEU A 100 16.34 -0.74 10.82
N LEU A 101 15.12 -1.28 10.97
CA LEU A 101 14.50 -1.44 12.29
C LEU A 101 15.15 -2.56 13.11
N LYS A 102 15.83 -3.51 12.45
CA LYS A 102 16.53 -4.62 13.11
C LYS A 102 17.94 -4.23 13.56
N ASP A 103 18.55 -3.23 12.92
CA ASP A 103 19.90 -2.75 13.24
C ASP A 103 20.01 -2.37 14.73
N PRO A 104 20.94 -2.98 15.49
CA PRO A 104 21.08 -2.75 16.94
C PRO A 104 21.39 -1.28 17.27
N LYS A 105 22.13 -0.57 16.41
CA LYS A 105 22.48 0.84 16.61
C LYS A 105 21.25 1.72 16.46
N ILE A 106 20.42 1.45 15.44
CA ILE A 106 19.17 2.16 15.22
C ILE A 106 18.18 1.86 16.34
N LYS A 107 18.07 0.61 16.79
CA LYS A 107 17.24 0.24 17.94
C LYS A 107 17.66 0.98 19.21
N ALA A 108 18.96 1.09 19.48
CA ALA A 108 19.47 1.84 20.63
C ALA A 108 19.04 3.31 20.58
N VAL A 109 19.20 3.96 19.43
CA VAL A 109 18.75 5.36 19.24
C VAL A 109 17.23 5.48 19.40
N LEU A 110 16.46 4.55 18.84
CA LEU A 110 14.99 4.55 18.97
C LEU A 110 14.51 4.41 20.42
N LYS A 111 15.20 3.62 21.25
CA LYS A 111 14.91 3.52 22.70
C LYS A 111 15.12 4.86 23.40
N ILE A 112 16.15 5.61 23.04
CA ILE A 112 16.38 6.95 23.59
C ILE A 112 15.31 7.91 23.09
N VAL A 113 15.01 7.92 21.79
CA VAL A 113 13.97 8.78 21.18
C VAL A 113 12.61 8.59 21.86
N ALA A 114 12.30 7.38 22.33
CA ALA A 114 11.06 7.12 23.07
C ALA A 114 10.93 7.92 24.38
N LYS A 115 12.05 8.32 25.01
CA LYS A 115 12.06 9.17 26.21
C LYS A 115 11.78 10.64 25.92
N TYR A 116 11.90 11.07 24.66
CA TYR A 116 11.79 12.48 24.24
C TYR A 116 10.54 12.68 23.39
N PRO A 117 9.42 13.16 23.97
CA PRO A 117 8.15 13.30 23.25
C PRO A 117 8.23 14.20 22.01
N SER A 118 9.09 15.23 22.02
CA SER A 118 9.29 16.14 20.89
C SER A 118 9.87 15.45 19.65
N LEU A 119 10.67 14.40 19.85
CA LEU A 119 11.27 13.57 18.81
C LEU A 119 10.45 12.31 18.50
N HIS A 120 9.43 12.03 19.31
CA HIS A 120 8.62 10.84 19.15
C HIS A 120 7.69 10.96 17.94
N SER A 121 7.96 10.19 16.88
CA SER A 121 7.08 10.13 15.72
C SER A 121 6.13 8.95 15.78
N ARG A 122 4.89 9.15 15.35
CA ARG A 122 3.86 8.11 15.23
C ARG A 122 4.08 7.15 14.06
N THR A 123 4.96 7.47 13.10
CA THR A 123 5.18 6.64 11.89
C THR A 123 6.57 6.04 11.88
N ASP A 124 6.69 4.77 11.53
CA ASP A 124 7.98 4.07 11.55
C ASP A 124 9.00 4.66 10.56
N ARG A 125 8.53 5.17 9.41
CA ARG A 125 9.36 5.91 8.45
C ARG A 125 10.05 7.13 9.08
N ALA A 126 9.32 7.89 9.88
CA ALA A 126 9.87 9.07 10.55
C ALA A 126 10.71 8.70 11.77
N LYS A 127 10.33 7.66 12.54
CA LYS A 127 11.19 7.12 13.61
C LYS A 127 12.57 6.72 13.08
N VAL A 128 12.60 5.91 12.01
CA VAL A 128 13.84 5.48 11.35
C VAL A 128 14.60 6.68 10.77
N ALA A 129 13.90 7.65 10.16
CA ALA A 129 14.55 8.86 9.65
C ALA A 129 15.26 9.65 10.75
N ILE A 130 14.59 9.87 11.89
CA ILE A 130 15.15 10.55 13.06
C ILE A 130 16.39 9.80 13.54
N ALA A 131 16.28 8.48 13.72
CA ALA A 131 17.41 7.66 14.17
C ALA A 131 18.62 7.72 13.21
N LEU A 132 18.40 7.65 11.89
CA LEU A 132 19.45 7.78 10.89
C LEU A 132 20.09 9.18 10.88
N ILE A 133 19.29 10.23 11.07
CA ILE A 133 19.77 11.62 11.15
C ILE A 133 20.71 11.74 12.35
N ILE A 134 20.29 11.28 13.52
CA ILE A 134 21.07 11.33 14.77
C ILE A 134 22.36 10.54 14.63
N TYR A 135 22.28 9.30 14.15
CA TYR A 135 23.45 8.46 13.95
C TYR A 135 24.45 9.11 12.97
N SER A 136 23.96 9.75 11.91
CA SER A 136 24.80 10.45 10.94
C SER A 136 25.43 11.72 11.51
N LEU A 137 24.70 12.48 12.33
CA LEU A 137 25.24 13.66 13.01
C LEU A 137 26.38 13.27 13.96
N ILE A 138 26.19 12.23 14.76
CA ILE A 138 27.18 11.78 15.75
C ILE A 138 28.41 11.15 15.08
N LYS A 139 28.22 10.23 14.13
CA LYS A 139 29.35 9.48 13.55
C LYS A 139 30.03 10.18 12.37
N LYS A 140 29.31 10.97 11.58
CA LYS A 140 29.81 11.58 10.35
C LYS A 140 29.89 13.11 10.42
N GLY A 141 29.36 13.74 11.46
CA GLY A 141 29.26 15.20 11.60
C GLY A 141 28.28 15.87 10.63
N ARG A 142 27.71 15.12 9.67
CA ARG A 142 26.83 15.66 8.61
C ARG A 142 25.77 14.66 8.19
N VAL A 143 24.63 15.17 7.77
CA VAL A 143 23.48 14.36 7.34
C VAL A 143 23.34 14.40 5.82
N ASN A 144 23.38 13.24 5.17
CA ASN A 144 23.02 13.12 3.77
C ASN A 144 21.49 13.01 3.62
N VAL A 145 20.84 14.14 3.32
CA VAL A 145 19.39 14.23 3.15
C VAL A 145 18.88 13.25 2.08
N GLY A 146 19.62 13.06 0.99
CA GLY A 146 19.23 12.18 -0.10
C GLY A 146 19.26 10.69 0.30
N GLU A 147 20.26 10.30 1.09
CA GLU A 147 20.37 8.94 1.63
C GLU A 147 19.21 8.63 2.59
N VAL A 148 18.96 9.50 3.57
CA VAL A 148 17.85 9.33 4.53
C VAL A 148 16.51 9.29 3.81
N SER A 149 16.29 10.18 2.84
CA SER A 149 15.08 10.22 2.03
C SER A 149 14.83 8.90 1.28
N ARG A 150 15.86 8.34 0.64
CA ARG A 150 15.76 7.04 -0.07
C ARG A 150 15.50 5.88 0.89
N SER A 151 16.24 5.83 2.00
CA SER A 151 16.12 4.75 2.99
C SER A 151 14.80 4.74 3.75
N THR A 152 14.12 5.88 3.86
CA THR A 152 12.86 6.02 4.63
C THR A 152 11.64 6.25 3.74
N GLY A 153 11.81 6.68 2.50
CA GLY A 153 10.73 7.10 1.61
C GLY A 153 10.06 8.41 2.01
N LEU A 154 10.70 9.24 2.83
CA LEU A 154 10.24 10.59 3.14
C LEU A 154 10.72 11.60 2.09
N SER A 155 9.97 12.68 1.88
CA SER A 155 10.42 13.76 1.01
C SER A 155 11.64 14.46 1.60
N ARG A 156 12.52 15.00 0.74
CA ARG A 156 13.72 15.75 1.19
C ARG A 156 13.35 16.91 2.11
N MET A 157 12.22 17.57 1.87
CA MET A 157 11.72 18.65 2.73
C MET A 157 11.31 18.16 4.12
N HIS A 158 10.67 16.99 4.21
CA HIS A 158 10.34 16.39 5.50
C HIS A 158 11.61 16.01 6.26
N VAL A 159 12.59 15.39 5.59
CA VAL A 159 13.90 15.08 6.20
C VAL A 159 14.58 16.36 6.70
N ARG A 160 14.60 17.46 5.94
CA ARG A 160 15.14 18.75 6.39
C ARG A 160 14.41 19.33 7.60
N ARG A 161 13.09 19.15 7.70
CA ARG A 161 12.33 19.54 8.89
C ARG A 161 12.74 18.71 10.11
N LEU A 162 12.92 17.40 9.94
CA LEU A 162 13.38 16.51 11.00
C LEU A 162 14.80 16.86 11.47
N ILE A 163 15.71 17.19 10.56
CA ILE A 163 17.06 17.63 10.92
C ILE A 163 16.98 18.87 11.82
N ARG A 164 16.21 19.89 11.43
CA ARG A 164 16.03 21.09 12.25
C ARG A 164 15.42 20.80 13.61
N LEU A 165 14.51 19.84 13.69
CA LEU A 165 13.88 19.43 14.94
C LEU A 165 14.90 18.73 15.85
N VAL A 166 15.67 17.78 15.32
CA VAL A 166 16.73 17.07 16.05
C VAL A 166 17.82 18.04 16.52
N SER A 167 18.26 18.97 15.67
CA SER A 167 19.31 19.94 16.01
C SER A 167 18.91 20.91 17.14
N ARG A 168 17.62 21.06 17.45
CA ARG A 168 17.16 21.90 18.58
C ARG A 168 17.28 21.17 19.92
N GLU A 169 17.33 19.85 19.92
CA GLU A 169 17.34 19.02 21.12
C GLU A 169 18.78 18.63 21.49
N ALA A 170 19.54 19.59 22.02
CA ALA A 170 20.96 19.39 22.35
C ALA A 170 21.20 18.38 23.48
N SER A 171 20.27 18.30 24.45
CA SER A 171 20.31 17.33 25.55
C SER A 171 20.24 15.89 25.02
N PHE A 172 19.32 15.65 24.09
CA PHE A 172 19.16 14.37 23.41
C PHE A 172 20.44 13.96 22.67
N LEU A 173 21.07 14.88 21.93
CA LEU A 173 22.28 14.57 21.16
C LEU A 173 23.43 14.12 22.05
N LYS A 174 23.61 14.73 23.22
CA LYS A 174 24.61 14.32 24.22
C LYS A 174 24.34 12.92 24.77
N GLU A 175 23.09 12.59 25.12
CA GLU A 175 22.72 11.25 25.60
C GLU A 175 22.92 10.20 24.50
N ALA A 176 22.51 10.50 23.27
CA ALA A 176 22.68 9.62 22.13
C ALA A 176 24.17 9.37 21.80
N GLU A 177 25.01 10.39 21.91
CA GLU A 177 26.46 10.27 21.74
C GLU A 177 27.08 9.35 22.79
N TYR A 178 26.72 9.52 24.06
CA TYR A 178 27.18 8.67 25.16
C TYR A 178 26.81 7.19 24.94
N VAL A 179 25.56 6.91 24.54
CA VAL A 179 25.09 5.54 24.29
C VAL A 179 25.74 4.92 23.06
N LEU A 180 26.00 5.70 22.00
CA LEU A 180 26.65 5.22 20.78
C LEU A 180 28.20 5.17 20.87
N ALA A 181 28.78 5.79 21.89
CA ALA A 181 30.20 5.72 22.21
C ALA A 181 30.54 4.51 23.09
N LYS A 182 29.60 4.02 23.91
CA LYS A 182 29.80 2.77 24.64
C LYS A 182 29.87 1.59 23.65
N PRO A 183 30.90 0.73 23.72
CA PRO A 183 30.85 -0.55 23.05
C PRO A 183 29.62 -1.31 23.57
N ALA A 184 28.90 -1.98 22.67
CA ALA A 184 27.76 -2.80 23.07
C ALA A 184 28.21 -3.74 24.19
N PRO A 185 27.47 -3.86 25.30
CA PRO A 185 27.76 -4.92 26.26
C PRO A 185 27.73 -6.23 25.47
N LEU A 186 28.81 -7.00 25.58
CA LEU A 186 28.85 -8.37 25.10
C LEU A 186 27.65 -9.06 25.78
N GLU A 187 26.59 -9.32 25.02
CA GLU A 187 25.51 -10.19 25.49
C GLU A 187 26.19 -11.54 25.70
N GLY A 188 26.44 -11.85 26.97
CA GLY A 188 27.02 -13.12 27.41
C GLY A 188 26.08 -14.29 27.09
N PRO A 189 26.63 -15.51 27.02
CA PRO A 189 25.96 -16.71 26.50
C PRO A 189 24.65 -17.06 27.23
#